data_AF-A0AA39ZDC2-F1
#
_entry.id   AF-A0AA39ZDC2-F1
#
_cell.length_a   1.000
_cell.length_b   1.000
_cell.length_c   1.000
_cell.angle_alpha   90.00
_cell.angle_beta   90.00
_cell.angle_gamma   90.00
#
_symmetry.space_group_name_H-M   'P 1'
#
loop_
_entity.id
_entity.type
_entity.pdbx_description
1 polymer ?
#
loop_
_entity_poly.entity_id
_entity_poly.type
_entity_poly.pdbx_seq_one_letter_code
_entity_poly.pdbx_strand_id
1 'polypeptide(L)'
;MSSNAANMDEATLKSLSEMMKRRAHLDHNSRFAFSARQKKTTHYALFIHAMKNVLSTEMAQFTYAQIVDGLPIKDVAWDRRIPAVHGIHPIEHHPELCPGALDFAREYKDVLDFDLLSFPRGLINAYVQSTPGSKVFDSRLIELVATALNEIGVILFNFDIGLHQGTGDRSAEAITNWKDDPDEETLPTMFHHPYYLHGDILPLGRGEHGGLLGGRQDSGRCGDV
;
A
#
# COMPACT_ATOMS: atom_id res chain seq x y z
N MET A 1 22.05 37.04 18.59
CA MET A 1 22.25 35.76 17.88
C MET A 1 21.01 34.90 18.10
N SER A 2 20.23 34.71 17.04
CA SER A 2 19.00 33.89 16.85
C SER A 2 18.12 34.71 15.90
N SER A 3 17.52 34.23 14.82
CA SER A 3 17.39 32.90 14.21
C SER A 3 16.94 33.20 12.76
N ASN A 4 17.69 32.77 11.74
CA ASN A 4 17.26 32.83 10.35
C ASN A 4 16.49 31.53 10.03
N ALA A 5 15.18 31.53 10.23
CA ALA A 5 14.31 30.57 9.54
C ALA A 5 14.20 31.06 8.08
N ALA A 6 14.90 30.39 7.17
CA ALA A 6 14.85 30.70 5.76
C ALA A 6 13.43 30.43 5.24
N ASN A 7 12.72 31.50 4.85
CA ASN A 7 11.54 31.41 4.01
C ASN A 7 12.01 30.88 2.64
N MET A 8 11.94 29.57 2.44
CA MET A 8 12.12 28.96 1.13
C MET A 8 10.97 29.41 0.22
N ASP A 9 11.29 29.97 -0.94
CA ASP A 9 10.26 30.37 -1.91
C ASP A 9 9.58 29.14 -2.55
N GLU A 10 8.38 29.36 -3.10
CA GLU A 10 7.53 28.33 -3.69
C GLU A 10 8.21 27.60 -4.86
N ALA A 11 9.03 28.30 -5.64
CA ALA A 11 9.76 27.70 -6.76
C ALA A 11 10.81 26.70 -6.27
N THR A 12 11.49 27.03 -5.17
CA THR A 12 12.46 26.16 -4.50
C THR A 12 11.78 24.92 -3.92
N LEU A 13 10.63 25.08 -3.26
CA LEU A 13 9.83 23.96 -2.74
C LEU A 13 9.37 23.03 -3.86
N LYS A 14 8.89 23.59 -4.96
CA LYS A 14 8.46 22.81 -6.14
C LYS A 14 9.63 22.05 -6.76
N SER A 15 10.78 22.70 -6.93
CA SER A 15 11.99 22.05 -7.46
C SER A 15 12.50 20.92 -6.55
N LEU A 16 12.48 21.13 -5.23
CA LEU A 16 12.85 20.10 -4.27
C LEU A 16 11.88 18.91 -4.32
N SER A 17 10.57 19.18 -4.39
CA SER A 17 9.55 18.15 -4.55
C SER A 17 9.83 17.28 -5.77
N GLU A 18 10.00 17.88 -6.96
CA GLU A 18 10.33 17.16 -8.20
C GLU A 18 11.60 16.31 -8.11
N MET A 19 12.65 16.83 -7.47
CA MET A 19 13.87 16.07 -7.21
C MET A 19 13.61 14.84 -6.33
N MET A 20 12.81 15.00 -5.27
CA MET A 20 12.44 13.90 -4.38
C MET A 20 11.59 12.86 -5.10
N LYS A 21 10.63 13.27 -5.96
CA LYS A 21 9.84 12.33 -6.78
C LYS A 21 10.72 11.49 -7.69
N ARG A 22 11.61 12.16 -8.43
CA ARG A 22 12.54 11.48 -9.34
C ARG A 22 13.40 10.47 -8.59
N ARG A 23 13.90 10.82 -7.41
CA ARG A 23 14.71 9.92 -6.59
C ARG A 23 13.89 8.73 -6.08
N ALA A 24 12.64 8.94 -5.67
CA ALA A 24 11.74 7.88 -5.23
C ALA A 24 11.44 6.88 -6.36
N HIS A 25 11.12 7.35 -7.57
CA HIS A 25 10.93 6.49 -8.73
C HIS A 25 12.20 5.72 -9.09
N LEU A 26 13.36 6.37 -9.11
CA LEU A 26 14.62 5.70 -9.39
C LEU A 26 14.97 4.64 -8.34
N ASP A 27 14.73 4.92 -7.05
CA ASP A 27 14.92 3.93 -5.98
C ASP A 27 14.01 2.71 -6.19
N HIS A 28 12.70 2.93 -6.41
CA HIS A 28 11.74 1.86 -6.62
C HIS A 28 12.06 1.02 -7.86
N ASN A 29 12.36 1.66 -8.99
CA ASN A 29 12.71 0.97 -10.24
C ASN A 29 14.07 0.25 -10.16
N SER A 30 14.86 0.53 -9.12
CA SER A 30 16.13 -0.13 -8.82
C SER A 30 16.02 -1.20 -7.74
N ARG A 31 14.80 -1.61 -7.35
CA ARG A 31 14.61 -2.69 -6.38
C ARG A 31 14.84 -4.05 -7.01
N PHE A 32 15.25 -5.01 -6.18
CA PHE A 32 15.58 -6.37 -6.61
C PHE A 32 15.02 -7.39 -5.62
N ALA A 33 14.65 -8.56 -6.13
CA ALA A 33 14.34 -9.73 -5.31
C ALA A 33 15.61 -10.33 -4.69
N PHE A 34 15.45 -11.22 -3.70
CA PHE A 34 16.55 -12.04 -3.19
C PHE A 34 17.19 -12.85 -4.33
N SER A 35 18.52 -12.82 -4.43
CA SER A 35 19.22 -13.65 -5.42
C SER A 35 19.06 -15.14 -5.13
N ALA A 36 19.23 -16.00 -6.16
CA ALA A 36 19.17 -17.45 -6.00
C ALA A 36 20.14 -18.00 -4.93
N ARG A 37 21.28 -17.32 -4.73
CA ARG A 37 22.23 -17.65 -3.66
C ARG A 37 21.66 -17.30 -2.28
N GLN A 38 21.08 -16.11 -2.14
CA GLN A 38 20.52 -15.65 -0.86
C GLN A 38 19.29 -16.45 -0.44
N LYS A 39 18.47 -16.91 -1.39
CA LYS A 39 17.30 -17.78 -1.11
C LYS A 39 17.65 -19.09 -0.40
N LYS A 40 18.91 -19.54 -0.49
CA LYS A 40 19.41 -20.76 0.17
C LYS A 40 19.97 -20.52 1.58
N THR A 41 19.90 -19.30 2.10
CA THR A 41 20.50 -18.92 3.38
C THR A 41 19.50 -18.96 4.53
N THR A 42 20.00 -19.07 5.76
CA THR A 42 19.21 -18.95 6.99
C THR A 42 18.49 -17.60 7.06
N HIS A 43 19.10 -16.51 6.58
CA HIS A 43 18.48 -15.18 6.53
C HIS A 43 17.18 -15.18 5.73
N TYR A 44 17.16 -15.84 4.57
CA TYR A 44 15.93 -15.93 3.78
C TYR A 44 14.88 -16.79 4.47
N ALA A 45 15.26 -17.92 5.08
CA ALA A 45 14.33 -18.75 5.84
C ALA A 45 13.70 -17.99 7.03
N LEU A 46 14.49 -17.19 7.75
CA LEU A 46 14.00 -16.34 8.84
C LEU A 46 13.07 -15.23 8.34
N PHE A 47 13.38 -14.62 7.20
CA PHE A 47 12.51 -13.64 6.56
C PHE A 47 11.15 -14.25 6.17
N ILE A 48 11.15 -15.39 5.47
CA ILE A 48 9.91 -16.07 5.08
C ILE A 48 9.10 -16.51 6.30
N HIS A 49 9.76 -16.98 7.36
CA HIS A 49 9.09 -17.34 8.60
C HIS A 49 8.42 -16.12 9.25
N ALA A 50 9.14 -14.99 9.35
CA ALA A 50 8.57 -13.74 9.87
C ALA A 50 7.38 -13.26 9.04
N MET A 51 7.49 -13.30 7.70
CA MET A 51 6.38 -12.94 6.81
C MET A 51 5.15 -13.81 7.02
N LYS A 52 5.32 -15.13 7.09
CA LYS A 52 4.21 -16.06 7.32
C LYS A 52 3.52 -15.81 8.66
N ASN A 53 4.29 -15.52 9.71
CA ASN A 53 3.73 -15.20 11.02
C ASN A 53 2.89 -13.91 10.97
N VAL A 54 3.41 -12.86 10.35
CA VAL A 54 2.70 -11.58 10.23
C VAL A 54 1.43 -11.71 9.39
N LEU A 55 1.51 -12.36 8.21
CA LEU A 55 0.37 -12.57 7.31
C LEU A 55 -0.70 -13.50 7.91
N SER A 56 -0.35 -14.30 8.92
CA SER A 56 -1.31 -15.15 9.64
C SER A 56 -2.08 -14.41 10.73
N THR A 57 -1.74 -13.15 11.01
CA THR A 57 -2.49 -12.34 11.98
C THR A 57 -3.82 -11.87 11.41
N GLU A 58 -4.84 -11.78 12.26
CA GLU A 58 -6.16 -11.24 11.88
C GLU A 58 -6.05 -9.80 11.38
N MET A 59 -5.19 -9.00 11.99
CA MET A 59 -4.96 -7.61 11.58
C MET A 59 -4.42 -7.52 10.14
N ALA A 60 -3.43 -8.33 9.78
CA ALA A 60 -2.90 -8.33 8.42
C ALA A 60 -3.96 -8.80 7.42
N GLN A 61 -4.68 -9.89 7.72
CA GLN A 61 -5.76 -10.41 6.86
C GLN A 61 -6.86 -9.37 6.66
N PHE A 62 -7.29 -8.71 7.72
CA PHE A 62 -8.33 -7.68 7.66
C PHE A 62 -7.87 -6.44 6.91
N THR A 63 -6.60 -6.04 7.05
CA THR A 63 -6.01 -4.92 6.30
C THR A 63 -5.97 -5.24 4.80
N TYR A 64 -5.47 -6.41 4.41
CA TYR A 64 -5.43 -6.81 3.00
C TYR A 64 -6.82 -7.06 2.42
N ALA A 65 -7.78 -7.52 3.23
CA ALA A 65 -9.17 -7.64 2.81
C ALA A 65 -9.73 -6.29 2.40
N GLN A 66 -9.51 -5.22 3.18
CA GLN A 66 -9.93 -3.86 2.80
C GLN A 66 -9.26 -3.38 1.50
N ILE A 67 -7.97 -3.70 1.30
CA ILE A 67 -7.27 -3.35 0.04
C ILE A 67 -7.91 -4.07 -1.16
N VAL A 68 -8.24 -5.35 -1.01
CA VAL A 68 -8.94 -6.16 -2.03
C VAL A 68 -10.37 -5.68 -2.28
N ASP A 69 -11.04 -5.25 -1.22
CA ASP A 69 -12.35 -4.59 -1.25
C ASP A 69 -12.32 -3.32 -2.12
N GLY A 70 -11.21 -2.59 -2.02
CA GLY A 70 -10.97 -1.32 -2.69
C GLY A 70 -11.31 -0.11 -1.83
N LEU A 71 -11.94 -0.32 -0.67
CA LEU A 71 -12.27 0.72 0.30
C LEU A 71 -12.02 0.26 1.74
N PRO A 72 -11.55 1.16 2.63
CA PRO A 72 -11.59 0.87 4.06
C PRO A 72 -13.04 0.78 4.54
N ILE A 73 -13.29 0.05 5.61
CA ILE A 73 -14.58 0.18 6.32
C ILE A 73 -14.64 1.54 7.04
N LYS A 74 -15.86 2.02 7.30
CA LYS A 74 -16.06 3.35 7.89
C LYS A 74 -15.27 3.57 9.17
N ASP A 75 -15.24 2.58 10.07
CA ASP A 75 -14.57 2.73 11.36
C ASP A 75 -13.05 2.89 11.17
N VAL A 76 -12.47 2.18 10.21
CA VAL A 76 -11.03 2.30 9.87
C VAL A 76 -10.75 3.62 9.13
N ALA A 77 -11.68 4.09 8.30
CA ALA A 77 -11.53 5.37 7.60
C ALA A 77 -11.50 6.55 8.58
N TRP A 78 -12.35 6.50 9.61
CA TRP A 78 -12.42 7.52 10.67
C TRP A 78 -11.35 7.35 11.75
N ASP A 79 -10.91 6.12 12.05
CA ASP A 79 -9.87 5.82 13.03
C ASP A 79 -8.46 6.12 12.50
N ARG A 80 -8.25 7.38 12.13
CA ARG A 80 -6.97 7.92 11.67
C ARG A 80 -6.63 9.14 12.49
N ARG A 81 -5.33 9.31 12.82
CA ARG A 81 -4.84 10.49 13.55
C ARG A 81 -5.24 11.81 12.87
N ILE A 82 -5.25 11.81 11.55
CA ILE A 82 -5.84 12.86 10.71
C ILE A 82 -6.73 12.12 9.72
N PRO A 83 -8.06 12.09 9.94
CA PRO A 83 -9.00 11.53 9.00
C PRO A 83 -8.90 12.26 7.68
N ALA A 84 -8.86 11.49 6.59
CA ALA A 84 -8.98 12.03 5.24
C ALA A 84 -10.44 12.11 4.77
N VAL A 85 -11.35 11.81 5.69
CA VAL A 85 -12.79 11.89 5.53
C VAL A 85 -13.31 12.97 6.46
N HIS A 86 -14.28 13.74 5.98
CA HIS A 86 -14.90 14.85 6.71
C HIS A 86 -16.35 14.99 6.25
N GLY A 87 -17.15 15.78 6.98
CA GLY A 87 -18.56 16.00 6.64
C GLY A 87 -19.41 14.72 6.64
N ILE A 88 -20.49 14.72 5.84
CA ILE A 88 -21.37 13.55 5.63
C ILE A 88 -20.77 12.71 4.50
N HIS A 89 -19.64 12.08 4.77
CA HIS A 89 -18.88 11.32 3.77
C HIS A 89 -19.63 10.02 3.39
N PRO A 90 -19.74 9.64 2.10
CA PRO A 90 -20.46 8.42 1.68
C PRO A 90 -19.87 7.10 2.20
N ILE A 91 -18.66 7.14 2.78
CA ILE A 91 -18.01 5.99 3.46
C ILE A 91 -18.84 5.48 4.65
N GLU A 92 -19.74 6.31 5.21
CA GLU A 92 -20.68 5.91 6.25
C GLU A 92 -21.54 4.70 5.84
N HIS A 93 -21.73 4.49 4.54
CA HIS A 93 -22.48 3.38 3.97
C HIS A 93 -21.62 2.12 3.74
N HIS A 94 -20.36 2.11 4.19
CA HIS A 94 -19.45 0.97 4.10
C HIS A 94 -19.03 0.46 5.50
N PRO A 95 -19.96 -0.07 6.31
CA PRO A 95 -19.65 -0.52 7.67
C PRO A 95 -18.91 -1.86 7.73
N GLU A 96 -19.01 -2.67 6.67
CA GLU A 96 -18.49 -4.03 6.61
C GLU A 96 -17.80 -4.26 5.27
N LEU A 97 -16.91 -5.26 5.22
CA LEU A 97 -16.28 -5.70 3.99
C LEU A 97 -17.30 -6.31 3.02
N CYS A 98 -17.07 -6.15 1.73
CA CYS A 98 -17.76 -6.88 0.68
C CYS A 98 -17.62 -8.39 0.87
N PRO A 99 -18.67 -9.18 0.57
CA PRO A 99 -18.59 -10.64 0.59
C PRO A 99 -17.40 -11.15 -0.24
N GLY A 100 -16.61 -12.06 0.36
CA GLY A 100 -15.45 -12.68 -0.29
C GLY A 100 -14.12 -11.92 -0.16
N ALA A 101 -14.10 -10.64 0.24
CA ALA A 101 -12.85 -9.89 0.41
C ALA A 101 -11.94 -10.51 1.48
N LEU A 102 -12.53 -10.90 2.63
CA LEU A 102 -11.79 -11.51 3.74
C LEU A 102 -11.31 -12.94 3.41
N ASP A 103 -12.14 -13.73 2.73
CA ASP A 103 -11.78 -15.08 2.34
C ASP A 103 -10.65 -15.06 1.31
N PHE A 104 -10.72 -14.15 0.33
CA PHE A 104 -9.63 -13.92 -0.61
C PHE A 104 -8.32 -13.57 0.11
N ALA A 105 -8.35 -12.62 1.05
CA ALA A 105 -7.14 -12.21 1.79
C ALA A 105 -6.54 -13.36 2.61
N ARG A 106 -7.39 -14.23 3.17
CA ARG A 106 -6.97 -15.43 3.90
C ARG A 106 -6.34 -16.48 3.00
N GLU A 107 -6.90 -16.72 1.83
CA GLU A 107 -6.38 -17.69 0.85
C GLU A 107 -5.11 -17.19 0.18
N TYR A 108 -5.04 -15.89 -0.13
CA TYR A 108 -3.92 -15.27 -0.84
C TYR A 108 -2.58 -15.48 -0.13
N LYS A 109 -2.57 -15.47 1.21
CA LYS A 109 -1.34 -15.68 2.00
C LYS A 109 -0.68 -17.05 1.74
N ASP A 110 -1.47 -18.06 1.36
CA ASP A 110 -0.98 -19.43 1.14
C ASP A 110 -0.49 -19.64 -0.29
N VAL A 111 -0.94 -18.81 -1.24
CA VAL A 111 -0.51 -18.83 -2.65
C VAL A 111 0.46 -17.70 -3.01
N LEU A 112 0.76 -16.80 -2.07
CA LEU A 112 1.67 -15.68 -2.26
C LEU A 112 3.06 -16.16 -2.71
N ASP A 113 3.47 -15.71 -3.89
CA ASP A 113 4.82 -15.89 -4.38
C ASP A 113 5.73 -14.76 -3.88
N PHE A 114 6.57 -15.08 -2.90
CA PHE A 114 7.56 -14.14 -2.35
C PHE A 114 8.61 -13.69 -3.37
N ASP A 115 8.72 -14.35 -4.53
CA ASP A 115 9.64 -13.95 -5.60
C ASP A 115 9.16 -12.71 -6.36
N LEU A 116 7.88 -12.35 -6.24
CA LEU A 116 7.33 -11.10 -6.78
C LEU A 116 7.77 -9.87 -5.99
N LEU A 117 8.30 -10.06 -4.78
CA LEU A 117 8.66 -8.95 -3.89
C LEU A 117 10.02 -8.37 -4.24
N SER A 118 10.06 -7.04 -4.31
CA SER A 118 11.26 -6.28 -4.64
C SER A 118 11.70 -5.40 -3.46
N PHE A 119 13.01 -5.34 -3.20
CA PHE A 119 13.54 -4.58 -2.07
C PHE A 119 14.70 -3.68 -2.48
N PRO A 120 14.94 -2.58 -1.75
CA PRO A 120 16.16 -1.79 -1.90
C PRO A 120 17.40 -2.67 -1.68
N ARG A 121 18.36 -2.59 -2.60
CA ARG A 121 19.60 -3.40 -2.54
C ARG A 121 20.37 -3.20 -1.24
N GLY A 122 20.42 -1.97 -0.74
CA GLY A 122 21.08 -1.63 0.52
C GLY A 122 20.47 -2.37 1.71
N LEU A 123 19.14 -2.52 1.72
CA LEU A 123 18.41 -3.20 2.77
C LEU A 123 18.68 -4.71 2.77
N ILE A 124 18.60 -5.38 1.61
CA ILE A 124 18.93 -6.81 1.50
C ILE A 124 20.36 -7.06 1.97
N ASN A 125 21.31 -6.24 1.52
CA ASN A 125 22.71 -6.41 1.87
C ASN A 125 22.95 -6.21 3.37
N ALA A 126 22.39 -5.15 3.96
CA ALA A 126 22.50 -4.88 5.39
C ALA A 126 21.90 -6.02 6.23
N TYR A 127 20.76 -6.57 5.81
CA TYR A 127 20.14 -7.72 6.46
C TYR A 127 21.03 -8.97 6.39
N VAL A 128 21.49 -9.35 5.19
CA VAL A 128 22.32 -10.56 5.00
C VAL A 128 23.68 -10.45 5.70
N GLN A 129 24.22 -9.25 5.87
CA GLN A 129 25.49 -9.03 6.57
C GLN A 129 25.34 -8.98 8.10
N SER A 130 24.12 -8.84 8.61
CA SER A 130 23.87 -8.78 10.05
C SER A 130 23.82 -10.16 10.69
N THR A 131 24.28 -10.27 11.94
CA THR A 131 24.28 -11.53 12.70
C THR A 131 22.87 -11.84 13.22
N PRO A 132 22.29 -13.02 12.91
CA PRO A 132 20.98 -13.42 13.44
C PRO A 132 20.89 -13.30 14.96
N GLY A 133 19.78 -12.73 15.45
CA GLY A 133 19.54 -12.48 16.88
C GLY A 133 20.23 -11.24 17.46
N SER A 134 20.96 -10.48 16.63
CA SER A 134 21.44 -9.14 17.03
C SER A 134 20.36 -8.08 16.83
N LYS A 135 20.41 -6.99 17.62
CA LYS A 135 19.48 -5.85 17.45
C LYS A 135 19.50 -5.25 16.03
N VAL A 136 20.68 -5.26 15.39
CA VAL A 136 20.83 -4.78 14.01
C VAL A 136 20.08 -5.69 13.06
N PHE A 137 20.23 -7.01 13.22
CA PHE A 137 19.50 -7.99 12.43
C PHE A 137 17.99 -7.85 12.60
N ASP A 138 17.50 -7.76 13.85
CA ASP A 138 16.07 -7.64 14.13
C ASP A 138 15.48 -6.38 13.51
N SER A 139 16.20 -5.26 13.59
CA SER A 139 15.78 -3.99 12.97
C SER A 139 15.69 -4.11 11.45
N ARG A 140 16.66 -4.76 10.80
CA ARG A 140 16.65 -4.96 9.34
C ARG A 140 15.59 -5.97 8.91
N LEU A 141 15.31 -6.98 9.73
CA LEU A 141 14.21 -7.91 9.49
C LEU A 141 12.86 -7.18 9.53
N ILE A 142 12.64 -6.34 10.54
CA ILE A 142 11.41 -5.52 10.66
C ILE A 142 11.26 -4.61 9.44
N GLU A 143 12.34 -3.95 9.00
CA GLU A 143 12.33 -3.07 7.84
C GLU A 143 12.02 -3.84 6.53
N LEU A 144 12.59 -5.03 6.36
CA LEU A 144 12.28 -5.92 5.23
C LEU A 144 10.82 -6.38 5.25
N VAL A 145 10.31 -6.78 6.41
CA VAL A 145 8.92 -7.20 6.58
C VAL A 145 7.99 -6.03 6.26
N ALA A 146 8.23 -4.84 6.81
CA ALA A 146 7.43 -3.65 6.51
C ALA A 146 7.44 -3.31 5.00
N THR A 147 8.60 -3.41 4.35
CA THR A 147 8.72 -3.20 2.90
C THR A 147 7.93 -4.25 2.13
N ALA A 148 8.05 -5.52 2.50
CA ALA A 148 7.32 -6.63 1.88
C ALA A 148 5.80 -6.45 2.01
N LEU A 149 5.32 -6.07 3.19
CA LEU A 149 3.90 -5.84 3.43
C LEU A 149 3.36 -4.71 2.55
N ASN A 150 4.14 -3.64 2.37
CA ASN A 150 3.80 -2.55 1.47
C ASN A 150 3.75 -3.01 0.00
N GLU A 151 4.76 -3.76 -0.47
CA GLU A 151 4.78 -4.30 -1.84
C GLU A 151 3.58 -5.24 -2.09
N ILE A 152 3.23 -6.11 -1.12
CA ILE A 152 2.03 -6.95 -1.20
C ILE A 152 0.76 -6.10 -1.32
N GLY A 153 0.64 -5.03 -0.53
CA GLY A 153 -0.49 -4.12 -0.59
C GLY A 153 -0.64 -3.46 -1.97
N VAL A 154 0.48 -2.99 -2.54
CA VAL A 154 0.51 -2.42 -3.89
C VAL A 154 0.12 -3.47 -4.95
N ILE A 155 0.67 -4.69 -4.85
CA ILE A 155 0.33 -5.78 -5.76
C ILE A 155 -1.18 -6.07 -5.71
N LEU A 156 -1.75 -6.25 -4.51
CA LEU A 156 -3.17 -6.51 -4.32
C LEU A 156 -4.06 -5.37 -4.81
N PHE A 157 -3.67 -4.12 -4.56
CA PHE A 157 -4.38 -2.95 -5.05
C PHE A 157 -4.42 -2.91 -6.58
N ASN A 158 -3.31 -3.27 -7.24
CA ASN A 158 -3.20 -3.30 -8.70
C ASN A 158 -3.84 -4.53 -9.36
N PHE A 159 -4.14 -5.59 -8.59
CA PHE A 159 -4.77 -6.80 -9.12
C PHE A 159 -6.21 -6.57 -9.60
N ASP A 160 -6.76 -5.37 -9.41
CA ASP A 160 -8.03 -4.91 -9.98
C ASP A 160 -9.19 -5.90 -9.70
N ILE A 161 -9.21 -6.47 -8.49
CA ILE A 161 -10.21 -7.48 -8.09
C ILE A 161 -11.62 -6.86 -8.00
N GLY A 162 -11.68 -5.54 -7.80
CA GLY A 162 -12.81 -4.72 -8.20
C GLY A 162 -14.14 -5.01 -7.52
N LEU A 163 -14.15 -5.37 -6.23
CA LEU A 163 -15.40 -5.61 -5.50
C LEU A 163 -16.29 -4.35 -5.41
N HIS A 164 -15.68 -3.16 -5.39
CA HIS A 164 -16.33 -1.84 -5.52
C HIS A 164 -16.15 -1.14 -6.88
N GLN A 165 -15.80 -1.86 -7.96
CA GLN A 165 -15.65 -1.27 -9.30
C GLN A 165 -16.97 -1.11 -10.07
N GLY A 166 -18.00 -0.66 -9.35
CA GLY A 166 -19.29 -0.30 -9.94
C GLY A 166 -19.35 1.15 -10.42
N THR A 167 -20.38 1.47 -11.19
CA THR A 167 -20.79 2.84 -11.48
C THR A 167 -21.88 3.26 -10.49
N GLY A 168 -21.67 4.35 -9.74
CA GLY A 168 -22.67 4.91 -8.81
C GLY A 168 -22.03 5.61 -7.61
N ASP A 169 -22.86 6.26 -6.79
CA ASP A 169 -22.44 7.10 -5.66
C ASP A 169 -21.72 6.33 -4.53
N ARG A 170 -21.70 5.00 -4.61
CA ARG A 170 -21.03 4.09 -3.67
C ARG A 170 -19.78 3.43 -4.24
N SER A 171 -19.35 3.78 -5.46
CA SER A 171 -18.14 3.21 -6.05
C SER A 171 -16.89 3.69 -5.31
N ALA A 172 -15.80 2.92 -5.40
CA ALA A 172 -14.52 3.33 -4.85
C ALA A 172 -14.06 4.69 -5.41
N GLU A 173 -14.33 4.95 -6.68
CA GLU A 173 -14.02 6.23 -7.33
C GLU A 173 -14.87 7.38 -6.79
N ALA A 174 -16.19 7.20 -6.67
CA ALA A 174 -17.10 8.23 -6.14
C ALA A 174 -16.79 8.56 -4.68
N ILE A 175 -16.48 7.54 -3.87
CA ILE A 175 -16.12 7.69 -2.46
C ILE A 175 -14.75 8.37 -2.31
N THR A 176 -13.76 8.00 -3.11
CA THR A 176 -12.41 8.59 -3.02
C THR A 176 -12.37 10.03 -3.54
N ASN A 177 -13.16 10.35 -4.56
CA ASN A 177 -13.23 11.68 -5.17
C ASN A 177 -14.33 12.57 -4.57
N TRP A 178 -15.00 12.12 -3.49
CA TRP A 178 -16.01 12.92 -2.82
C TRP A 178 -15.37 14.18 -2.21
N LYS A 179 -16.08 15.30 -2.30
CA LYS A 179 -15.63 16.59 -1.76
C LYS A 179 -16.81 17.34 -1.16
N ASP A 180 -16.56 17.98 -0.01
CA ASP A 180 -17.47 18.98 0.56
C ASP A 180 -17.20 20.38 -0.06
N ASP A 181 -15.92 20.67 -0.36
CA ASP A 181 -15.47 21.88 -1.06
C ASP A 181 -14.89 21.52 -2.45
N PRO A 182 -15.41 22.10 -3.56
CA PRO A 182 -14.91 21.81 -4.91
C PRO A 182 -13.41 22.05 -5.10
N ASP A 183 -12.80 22.96 -4.32
CA ASP A 183 -11.38 23.34 -4.41
C ASP A 183 -10.43 22.34 -3.70
N GLU A 184 -10.96 21.33 -2.99
CA GLU A 184 -10.13 20.30 -2.36
C GLU A 184 -9.35 19.46 -3.38
N GLU A 185 -8.12 19.06 -3.03
CA GLU A 185 -7.32 18.19 -3.89
C GLU A 185 -7.87 16.75 -3.88
N THR A 186 -8.02 16.15 -5.07
CA THR A 186 -8.43 14.75 -5.17
C THR A 186 -7.33 13.84 -4.65
N LEU A 187 -7.68 12.85 -3.84
CA LEU A 187 -6.75 11.83 -3.38
C LEU A 187 -6.73 10.67 -4.38
N PRO A 188 -5.57 10.03 -4.61
CA PRO A 188 -5.49 8.89 -5.54
C PRO A 188 -6.17 7.62 -4.98
N THR A 189 -6.28 7.49 -3.66
CA THR A 189 -6.89 6.36 -2.96
C THR A 189 -7.22 6.72 -1.51
N MET A 190 -8.21 6.06 -0.91
CA MET A 190 -8.50 6.14 0.53
C MET A 190 -7.37 5.55 1.40
N PHE A 191 -6.54 4.65 0.83
CA PHE A 191 -5.38 4.04 1.47
C PHE A 191 -4.11 4.90 1.34
N HIS A 192 -4.17 6.15 1.79
CA HIS A 192 -3.01 7.04 1.83
C HIS A 192 -2.67 7.40 3.28
N HIS A 193 -1.44 7.88 3.50
CA HIS A 193 -1.04 8.47 4.77
C HIS A 193 -1.27 9.99 4.72
N PRO A 194 -1.81 10.64 5.77
CA PRO A 194 -2.26 12.04 5.68
C PRO A 194 -1.12 13.06 5.43
N TYR A 195 0.11 12.72 5.81
CA TYR A 195 1.30 13.53 5.49
C TYR A 195 1.94 13.15 4.15
N TYR A 196 1.37 12.20 3.43
CA TYR A 196 1.80 11.78 2.10
C TYR A 196 1.01 12.57 1.06
N LEU A 197 1.36 13.86 0.96
CA LEU A 197 0.58 14.87 0.21
C LEU A 197 0.83 14.84 -1.30
N HIS A 198 1.53 13.84 -1.83
CA HIS A 198 1.95 13.81 -3.23
C HIS A 198 1.65 12.43 -3.81
N GLY A 199 0.42 12.25 -4.28
CA GLY A 199 -0.05 11.01 -4.90
C GLY A 199 0.71 10.60 -6.17
N ASP A 200 1.44 11.55 -6.76
CA ASP A 200 2.33 11.36 -7.90
C ASP A 200 3.75 10.88 -7.52
N ILE A 201 4.08 10.79 -6.23
CA ILE A 201 5.32 10.15 -5.73
C ILE A 201 5.14 8.64 -5.53
N LEU A 202 3.92 8.11 -5.61
CA LEU A 202 3.73 6.67 -5.64
C LEU A 202 4.52 6.11 -6.84
N PRO A 203 5.38 5.10 -6.63
CA PRO A 203 6.29 4.66 -7.68
C PRO A 203 5.64 4.24 -9.00
N LEU A 204 4.34 3.96 -8.96
CA LEU A 204 3.53 3.50 -10.08
C LEU A 204 2.61 4.58 -10.69
N GLY A 205 2.61 5.81 -10.16
CA GLY A 205 1.82 6.92 -10.70
C GLY A 205 0.29 6.67 -10.69
N ARG A 206 -0.49 7.64 -11.18
CA ARG A 206 -1.97 7.59 -11.22
C ARG A 206 -2.57 6.73 -12.35
N GLY A 207 -1.78 6.03 -13.14
CA GLY A 207 -2.31 5.19 -14.21
C GLY A 207 -1.26 4.83 -15.23
N GLU A 208 -0.96 3.54 -15.31
CA GLU A 208 -0.72 2.80 -16.55
C GLU A 208 -0.61 1.33 -16.17
N HIS A 209 -1.63 0.52 -16.51
CA HIS A 209 -1.50 -0.81 -17.09
C HIS A 209 -2.90 -1.33 -17.43
N GLY A 210 -3.39 -0.93 -18.60
CA GLY A 210 -4.45 -1.65 -19.29
C GLY A 210 -3.93 -2.95 -19.90
N GLY A 211 -4.66 -4.04 -19.66
CA GLY A 211 -4.66 -5.23 -20.50
C GLY A 211 -3.99 -6.47 -19.91
N LEU A 212 -4.76 -7.57 -19.95
CA LEU A 212 -4.49 -8.97 -19.58
C LEU A 212 -4.75 -9.29 -18.10
N LEU A 213 -5.73 -10.10 -17.70
CA LEU A 213 -6.30 -11.29 -18.33
C LEU A 213 -7.81 -11.39 -18.04
N GLY A 214 -8.57 -11.79 -19.06
CA GLY A 214 -9.99 -12.11 -18.92
C GLY A 214 -10.23 -13.43 -18.18
N GLY A 215 -11.38 -13.48 -17.50
CA GLY A 215 -12.10 -14.73 -17.26
C GLY A 215 -12.31 -15.10 -15.80
N ARG A 216 -13.17 -14.36 -15.09
CA ARG A 216 -14.16 -14.93 -14.15
C ARG A 216 -15.36 -13.98 -14.05
N GLN A 217 -16.47 -14.39 -14.64
CA GLN A 217 -17.78 -13.76 -14.41
C GLN A 217 -18.44 -14.42 -13.18
N ASP A 218 -19.01 -13.53 -12.38
CA ASP A 218 -20.17 -13.66 -11.49
C ASP A 218 -20.09 -14.51 -10.22
N SER A 219 -19.89 -13.83 -9.08
CA SER A 219 -20.92 -13.64 -8.03
C SER A 219 -20.29 -12.91 -6.83
N GLY A 220 -20.41 -11.58 -6.75
CA GLY A 220 -19.88 -10.85 -5.58
C GLY A 220 -19.73 -9.32 -5.67
N ARG A 221 -20.29 -8.65 -6.68
CA ARG A 221 -20.21 -7.18 -6.74
C ARG A 221 -21.12 -6.55 -5.69
N CYS A 222 -20.57 -5.65 -4.88
CA CYS A 222 -21.36 -4.73 -4.07
C CYS A 222 -21.91 -3.63 -4.99
N GLY A 223 -23.15 -3.77 -5.42
CA GLY A 223 -23.76 -2.79 -6.33
C GLY A 223 -25.22 -3.05 -6.70
N ASP A 224 -25.72 -4.28 -6.55
CA ASP A 224 -27.10 -4.64 -6.89
C ASP A 224 -28.06 -4.63 -5.69
N VAL A 225 -27.87 -3.69 -4.72
CA VAL A 225 -28.84 -3.41 -3.64
C VAL A 225 -29.02 -1.92 -3.39
#